data_AF-A0A166GCY2-F1
#
_entry.id   AF-A0A166GCY2-F1
#
_cell.length_a   1.000
_cell.length_b   1.000
_cell.length_c   1.000
_cell.angle_alpha   90.00
_cell.angle_beta   90.00
_cell.angle_gamma   90.00
#
_symmetry.space_group_name_H-M   'P 1'
#
loop_
_entity.id
_entity.type
_entity.pdbx_description
1 polymer ?
#
loop_
_entity_poly.entity_id
_entity_poly.type
_entity_poly.pdbx_seq_one_letter_code
_entity_poly.pdbx_strand_id
1 'polypeptide(L)'
;MSSSTALLQLPNPYTPMVYLPPEQAALHKLEAYVYIASLGVLAWDWLMSMPDEYRILSTGRISNSKVAYMFARLSTVGYCLSRVMFQVAPIGNCQTMFYIVIVFLILASSANNVLLFIRVRAVYDKSRSVTVFFGFWYFAVLGTTSAAPWAMEAVHLGPTNLCIVIKVQTWLTSSTVCNAVNGTLVFLAISYRISSRSICETGRRSTARRFFRGDGAPRVLKDLLHQGQLCYLATIMVYIPQIFLNFTKVPGYQGLLIMTVQVIENIMTSRVHRAVILGLITDSGCNAAPCEFTTVISTTTASSDIKALVELATKHDLV
;
A
#
# COMPACT_ATOMS: atom_id res chain seq x y z
N MET A 1 -36.94 -49.75 26.72
CA MET A 1 -37.12 -48.36 27.16
C MET A 1 -36.20 -47.51 26.30
N SER A 2 -36.80 -46.54 25.60
CA SER A 2 -36.34 -45.61 24.55
C SER A 2 -34.82 -45.43 24.40
N SER A 3 -34.22 -45.74 23.25
CA SER A 3 -34.32 -45.06 21.94
C SER A 3 -34.03 -43.56 22.01
N SER A 4 -32.94 -43.22 21.34
CA SER A 4 -32.60 -41.89 20.81
C SER A 4 -32.20 -40.84 21.84
N THR A 5 -30.91 -40.87 22.18
CA THR A 5 -30.10 -39.67 22.38
C THR A 5 -30.40 -38.71 21.24
N ALA A 6 -31.27 -37.73 21.50
CA ALA A 6 -31.55 -36.65 20.58
C ALA A 6 -30.22 -35.93 20.31
N LEU A 7 -29.55 -36.29 19.22
CA LEU A 7 -28.66 -35.40 18.52
C LEU A 7 -29.43 -34.09 18.37
N LEU A 8 -29.00 -33.05 19.06
CA LEU A 8 -29.49 -31.69 18.90
C LEU A 8 -29.45 -31.38 17.41
N GLN A 9 -30.59 -31.55 16.74
CA GLN A 9 -30.72 -31.43 15.31
C GLN A 9 -30.71 -29.94 15.03
N LEU A 10 -29.51 -29.39 14.82
CA LEU A 10 -29.30 -28.00 14.45
C LEU A 10 -30.27 -27.65 13.30
N PRO A 11 -31.07 -26.57 13.42
CA PRO A 11 -31.92 -26.13 12.33
C PRO A 11 -31.03 -25.81 11.11
N ASN A 12 -31.22 -26.56 10.02
CA ASN A 12 -30.46 -26.49 8.77
C ASN A 12 -28.94 -26.81 8.86
N PRO A 13 -28.55 -28.11 8.80
CA PRO A 13 -27.15 -28.55 8.91
C PRO A 13 -26.23 -28.08 7.76
N TYR A 14 -26.81 -27.57 6.67
CA TYR A 14 -26.03 -27.03 5.55
C TYR A 14 -25.75 -25.53 5.67
N THR A 15 -26.24 -24.87 6.73
CA THR A 15 -25.92 -23.47 6.98
C THR A 15 -24.61 -23.38 7.78
N PRO A 16 -23.49 -22.96 7.16
CA PRO A 16 -22.17 -22.97 7.80
C PRO A 16 -22.10 -22.10 9.06
N MET A 17 -22.92 -21.04 9.09
CA MET A 17 -22.97 -20.05 10.17
C MET A 17 -23.57 -20.60 11.47
N VAL A 18 -24.25 -21.75 11.44
CA VAL A 18 -24.85 -22.37 12.63
C VAL A 18 -23.80 -23.05 13.51
N TYR A 19 -22.61 -23.34 12.95
CA TYR A 19 -21.50 -23.94 13.67
C TYR A 19 -20.60 -22.92 14.39
N LEU A 20 -20.83 -21.62 14.20
CA LEU A 20 -20.13 -20.56 14.93
C LEU A 20 -21.07 -19.91 15.95
N PRO A 21 -20.53 -19.37 17.06
CA PRO A 21 -21.31 -18.48 17.89
C PRO A 21 -21.75 -17.24 17.08
N PRO A 22 -22.91 -16.65 17.39
CA PRO A 22 -23.56 -15.64 16.55
C PRO A 22 -22.69 -14.39 16.30
N GLU A 23 -21.85 -14.02 17.26
CA GLU A 23 -20.90 -12.91 17.13
C GLU A 23 -19.82 -13.19 16.08
N GLN A 24 -19.19 -14.37 16.12
CA GLN A 24 -18.16 -14.77 15.14
C GLN A 24 -18.77 -15.02 13.75
N ALA A 25 -20.00 -15.52 13.67
CA ALA A 25 -20.70 -15.68 12.39
C ALA A 25 -20.98 -14.32 11.71
N ALA A 26 -21.36 -13.30 12.49
CA ALA A 26 -21.54 -11.95 11.98
C ALA A 26 -20.22 -11.34 11.51
N LEU A 27 -19.13 -11.55 12.26
CA LEU A 27 -17.79 -11.07 11.90
C LEU A 27 -17.27 -11.74 10.63
N HIS A 28 -17.42 -13.06 10.50
CA HIS A 28 -16.99 -13.78 9.32
C HIS A 28 -17.71 -13.31 8.04
N LYS A 29 -18.99 -12.97 8.14
CA LYS A 29 -19.74 -12.33 7.03
C LYS A 29 -19.22 -10.92 6.72
N LEU A 30 -18.97 -10.12 7.76
CA LEU A 30 -18.42 -8.78 7.60
C LEU A 30 -17.05 -8.81 6.90
N GLU A 31 -16.16 -9.70 7.34
CA GLU A 31 -14.86 -9.94 6.70
C GLU A 31 -15.03 -10.31 5.22
N ALA A 32 -15.96 -11.22 4.89
CA ALA A 32 -16.22 -11.60 3.51
C ALA A 32 -16.63 -10.39 2.64
N TYR A 33 -17.53 -9.53 3.13
CA TYR A 33 -17.93 -8.32 2.41
C TYR A 33 -16.77 -7.34 2.23
N VAL A 34 -15.96 -7.14 3.27
CA VAL A 34 -14.77 -6.26 3.21
C VAL A 34 -13.75 -6.80 2.22
N TYR A 35 -13.53 -8.11 2.16
CA TYR A 35 -12.60 -8.74 1.23
C TYR A 35 -13.10 -8.66 -0.22
N ILE A 36 -14.39 -8.91 -0.47
CA ILE A 36 -14.97 -8.75 -1.81
C ILE A 36 -14.89 -7.29 -2.26
N ALA A 37 -15.22 -6.34 -1.38
CA ALA A 37 -15.11 -4.91 -1.68
C ALA A 37 -13.65 -4.52 -1.98
N SER A 38 -12.69 -5.01 -1.21
CA SER A 38 -11.25 -4.76 -1.43
C SER A 38 -10.75 -5.34 -2.75
N LEU A 39 -11.23 -6.54 -3.13
CA LEU A 39 -10.94 -7.12 -4.45
C LEU A 39 -11.52 -6.26 -5.58
N GLY A 40 -12.74 -5.74 -5.40
CA GLY A 40 -13.38 -4.82 -6.35
C GLY A 40 -12.58 -3.53 -6.53
N VAL A 41 -12.13 -2.91 -5.43
CA VAL A 41 -11.27 -1.71 -5.47
C VAL A 41 -9.93 -2.01 -6.15
N LEU A 42 -9.31 -3.16 -5.87
CA LEU A 42 -8.06 -3.55 -6.51
C LEU A 42 -8.25 -3.79 -8.02
N ALA A 43 -9.32 -4.48 -8.41
CA ALA A 43 -9.66 -4.71 -9.82
C ALA A 43 -9.92 -3.40 -10.55
N TRP A 44 -10.64 -2.46 -9.91
CA TRP A 44 -10.89 -1.12 -10.45
C TRP A 44 -9.60 -0.33 -10.65
N ASP A 45 -8.72 -0.29 -9.64
CA ASP A 45 -7.42 0.39 -9.75
C ASP A 45 -6.56 -0.24 -10.85
N TRP A 46 -6.60 -1.57 -11.00
CA TRP A 46 -5.88 -2.24 -12.08
C TRP A 46 -6.42 -1.90 -13.46
N LEU A 47 -7.75 -1.93 -13.64
CA LEU A 47 -8.40 -1.55 -14.89
C LEU A 47 -8.09 -0.11 -15.28
N MET A 48 -8.11 0.81 -14.31
CA MET A 48 -7.78 2.23 -14.54
C MET A 48 -6.31 2.48 -14.83
N SER A 49 -5.42 1.56 -14.47
CA SER A 49 -3.97 1.70 -14.68
C SER A 49 -3.42 0.92 -15.87
N MET A 50 -4.21 0.00 -16.45
CA MET A 50 -3.88 -0.75 -17.67
C MET A 50 -3.26 0.08 -18.82
N PRO A 51 -3.82 1.23 -19.25
CA PRO A 51 -3.25 1.96 -20.39
C PRO A 51 -1.84 2.50 -20.08
N ASP A 52 -1.64 2.98 -18.85
CA ASP A 52 -0.33 3.45 -18.41
C ASP A 52 0.66 2.29 -18.23
N GLU A 53 0.22 1.15 -17.71
CA GLU A 53 1.05 -0.05 -17.55
C GLU A 53 1.50 -0.60 -18.90
N TYR A 54 0.60 -0.62 -19.89
CA TYR A 54 0.93 -0.97 -21.26
C TYR A 54 2.00 -0.01 -21.83
N ARG A 55 1.84 1.30 -21.63
CA ARG A 55 2.83 2.30 -22.05
C ARG A 55 4.19 2.11 -21.38
N ILE A 56 4.22 1.76 -20.10
CA ILE A 56 5.47 1.50 -19.35
C ILE A 56 6.18 0.23 -19.84
N LEU A 57 5.41 -0.81 -20.18
CA LEU A 57 5.94 -2.06 -20.71
C LEU A 57 6.42 -1.92 -22.16
N SER A 58 5.70 -1.16 -22.98
CA SER A 58 6.05 -0.93 -24.38
C SER A 58 7.24 0.01 -24.55
N THR A 59 7.49 0.89 -23.58
CA THR A 59 8.55 1.91 -23.68
C THR A 59 9.82 1.53 -22.92
N GLY A 60 10.92 1.38 -23.66
CA GLY A 60 12.29 1.26 -23.11
C GLY A 60 12.65 -0.12 -22.54
N ARG A 61 13.83 -0.22 -21.92
CA ARG A 61 14.42 -1.48 -21.44
C ARG A 61 13.72 -1.99 -20.17
N ILE A 62 13.63 -3.31 -20.01
CA ILE A 62 13.11 -3.96 -18.79
C ILE A 62 14.09 -3.68 -17.65
N SER A 63 13.69 -2.85 -16.68
CA SER A 63 14.48 -2.57 -15.48
C SER A 63 14.02 -3.45 -14.32
N ASN A 64 14.92 -3.76 -13.39
CA ASN A 64 14.59 -4.53 -12.17
C ASN A 64 13.41 -3.93 -11.38
N SER A 65 13.28 -2.60 -11.42
CA SER A 65 12.18 -1.87 -10.78
C SER A 65 10.82 -2.12 -11.47
N LYS A 66 10.79 -2.24 -12.81
CA LYS A 66 9.58 -2.62 -13.57
C LYS A 66 9.15 -4.06 -13.29
N VAL A 67 10.11 -4.98 -13.21
CA VAL A 67 9.83 -6.40 -12.89
C VAL A 67 9.29 -6.54 -11.47
N ALA A 68 9.95 -5.90 -10.50
CA ALA A 68 9.47 -5.88 -9.11
C ALA A 68 8.07 -5.26 -8.98
N TYR A 69 7.77 -4.22 -9.77
CA TYR A 69 6.44 -3.59 -9.82
C TYR A 69 5.36 -4.56 -10.30
N MET A 70 5.59 -5.21 -11.46
CA MET A 70 4.63 -6.17 -12.00
C MET A 70 4.45 -7.37 -11.08
N PHE A 71 5.54 -7.82 -10.47
CA PHE A 71 5.51 -8.91 -9.51
C PHE A 71 4.71 -8.56 -8.24
N ALA A 72 4.86 -7.33 -7.71
CA ALA A 72 4.07 -6.86 -6.55
C ALA A 72 2.58 -6.82 -6.86
N ARG A 73 2.22 -6.30 -8.04
CA ARG A 73 0.84 -6.25 -8.55
C ARG A 73 0.22 -7.64 -8.66
N LEU A 74 0.87 -8.54 -9.39
CA LEU A 74 0.38 -9.91 -9.62
C LEU A 74 0.26 -10.68 -8.31
N SER A 75 1.25 -10.56 -7.41
CA SER A 75 1.23 -11.22 -6.11
C SER A 75 0.07 -10.71 -5.23
N THR A 76 -0.21 -9.40 -5.27
CA THR A 76 -1.32 -8.81 -4.50
C THR A 76 -2.67 -9.27 -5.04
N VAL A 77 -2.84 -9.34 -6.36
CA VAL A 77 -4.07 -9.89 -6.97
C VAL A 77 -4.24 -11.37 -6.61
N GLY A 78 -3.18 -12.17 -6.70
CA GLY A 78 -3.19 -13.57 -6.29
C GLY A 78 -3.55 -13.76 -4.81
N TYR A 79 -3.02 -12.91 -3.93
CA TYR A 79 -3.38 -12.88 -2.52
C TYR A 79 -4.87 -12.57 -2.31
N CYS A 80 -5.39 -11.52 -2.96
CA CYS A 80 -6.79 -11.11 -2.83
C CYS A 80 -7.75 -12.17 -3.36
N LEU A 81 -7.44 -12.77 -4.51
CA LEU A 81 -8.27 -13.81 -5.11
C LEU A 81 -8.26 -15.09 -4.26
N SER A 82 -7.09 -15.55 -3.83
CA SER A 82 -6.97 -16.73 -2.96
C SER A 82 -7.67 -16.52 -1.62
N ARG A 83 -7.62 -15.30 -1.07
CA ARG A 83 -8.34 -14.91 0.15
C ARG A 83 -9.86 -14.97 0.00
N VAL A 84 -10.40 -14.40 -1.07
CA VAL A 84 -11.84 -14.45 -1.33
C VAL A 84 -12.31 -15.88 -1.58
N MET A 85 -11.53 -16.67 -2.31
CA MET A 85 -11.80 -18.10 -2.51
C MET A 85 -11.80 -18.86 -1.18
N PHE A 86 -10.83 -18.60 -0.28
CA PHE A 86 -10.80 -19.21 1.05
C PHE A 86 -12.08 -18.94 1.87
N GLN A 87 -12.69 -17.76 1.70
CA GLN A 87 -13.85 -17.33 2.48
C GLN A 87 -15.19 -17.82 1.90
N VAL A 88 -15.31 -17.90 0.57
CA VAL A 88 -16.61 -18.09 -0.11
C VAL A 88 -16.72 -19.45 -0.82
N ALA A 89 -15.61 -20.04 -1.23
CA ALA A 89 -15.63 -21.27 -2.01
C ALA A 89 -15.57 -22.52 -1.11
N PRO A 90 -16.27 -23.61 -1.47
CA PRO A 90 -16.08 -24.90 -0.84
C PRO A 90 -14.71 -25.50 -1.22
N ILE A 91 -13.87 -25.79 -0.24
CA ILE A 91 -12.49 -26.25 -0.43
C ILE A 91 -12.31 -27.63 0.21
N GLY A 92 -11.73 -28.56 -0.56
CA GLY A 92 -11.45 -29.91 -0.06
C GLY A 92 -10.39 -29.94 1.04
N ASN A 93 -9.30 -29.16 0.91
CA ASN A 93 -8.24 -29.07 1.92
C ASN A 93 -7.99 -27.60 2.32
N CYS A 94 -8.56 -27.19 3.46
CA CYS A 94 -8.43 -25.83 3.99
C CYS A 94 -6.98 -25.44 4.27
N GLN A 95 -6.17 -26.38 4.78
CA GLN A 95 -4.80 -26.10 5.15
C GLN A 95 -3.93 -25.81 3.92
N THR A 96 -4.11 -26.57 2.84
CA THR A 96 -3.40 -26.32 1.57
C THR A 96 -3.76 -24.97 0.98
N MET A 97 -5.06 -24.63 0.91
CA MET A 97 -5.49 -23.33 0.40
C MET A 97 -4.97 -22.17 1.25
N PHE A 98 -4.93 -22.38 2.57
CA PHE A 98 -4.39 -21.39 3.50
C PHE A 98 -2.89 -21.16 3.30
N TYR A 99 -2.09 -22.20 3.04
CA TYR A 99 -0.69 -22.03 2.66
C TYR A 99 -0.53 -21.22 1.38
N ILE A 100 -1.36 -21.45 0.37
CA ILE A 100 -1.35 -20.68 -0.89
C ILE A 100 -1.61 -19.19 -0.60
N VAL A 101 -2.63 -18.88 0.20
CA VAL A 101 -2.92 -17.52 0.67
C VAL A 101 -1.71 -16.86 1.31
N ILE A 102 -1.05 -17.56 2.25
CA ILE A 102 0.10 -17.00 2.97
C ILE A 102 1.29 -16.80 2.05
N VAL A 103 1.55 -17.72 1.12
CA VAL A 103 2.65 -17.56 0.14
C VAL A 103 2.41 -16.31 -0.70
N PHE A 104 1.21 -16.10 -1.23
CA PHE A 104 0.91 -14.88 -1.98
C PHE A 104 1.01 -13.62 -1.12
N LEU A 105 0.61 -13.68 0.16
CA LEU A 105 0.78 -12.57 1.10
C LEU A 105 2.27 -12.21 1.29
N ILE A 106 3.12 -13.21 1.53
CA ILE A 106 4.57 -13.03 1.71
C ILE A 106 5.17 -12.42 0.45
N LEU A 107 4.83 -12.94 -0.73
CA LEU A 107 5.32 -12.41 -2.00
C LEU A 107 4.86 -10.97 -2.24
N ALA A 108 3.58 -10.67 -2.01
CA ALA A 108 3.02 -9.33 -2.16
C ALA A 108 3.66 -8.33 -1.19
N SER A 109 3.74 -8.66 0.09
CA SER A 109 4.37 -7.82 1.11
C SER A 109 5.85 -7.59 0.81
N SER A 110 6.59 -8.66 0.51
CA SER A 110 8.02 -8.57 0.19
C SER A 110 8.28 -7.69 -1.04
N ALA A 111 7.49 -7.86 -2.10
CA ALA A 111 7.64 -7.08 -3.31
C ALA A 111 7.34 -5.59 -3.09
N ASN A 112 6.29 -5.26 -2.32
CA ASN A 112 5.99 -3.87 -1.95
C ASN A 112 7.13 -3.25 -1.13
N ASN A 113 7.66 -3.98 -0.14
CA ASN A 113 8.80 -3.52 0.65
C ASN A 113 10.08 -3.32 -0.19
N VAL A 114 10.34 -4.19 -1.18
CA VAL A 114 11.44 -4.00 -2.14
C VAL A 114 11.25 -2.73 -2.97
N LEU A 115 10.04 -2.43 -3.44
CA LEU A 115 9.75 -1.20 -4.19
C LEU A 115 10.00 0.05 -3.35
N LEU A 116 9.57 0.02 -2.08
CA LEU A 116 9.83 1.08 -1.11
C LEU A 116 11.33 1.27 -0.86
N PHE A 117 12.07 0.17 -0.70
CA PHE A 117 13.52 0.18 -0.54
C PHE A 117 14.26 0.78 -1.74
N ILE A 118 13.89 0.36 -2.97
CA ILE A 118 14.47 0.90 -4.20
C ILE A 118 14.26 2.41 -4.28
N ARG A 119 13.09 2.92 -3.90
CA ARG A 119 12.82 4.36 -3.88
C ARG A 119 13.68 5.12 -2.90
N VAL A 120 13.76 4.67 -1.65
CA VAL A 120 14.60 5.34 -0.65
C VAL A 120 16.04 5.39 -1.12
N ARG A 121 16.53 4.26 -1.68
CA ARG A 121 17.88 4.18 -2.23
C ARG A 121 18.10 5.17 -3.38
N ALA A 122 17.11 5.36 -4.25
CA ALA A 122 17.17 6.33 -5.34
C ALA A 122 17.18 7.79 -4.82
N VAL A 123 16.36 8.10 -3.82
CA VAL A 123 16.21 9.45 -3.24
C VAL A 123 17.45 9.91 -2.46
N TYR A 124 18.18 8.96 -1.86
CA TYR A 124 19.40 9.19 -1.07
C TYR A 124 20.69 8.87 -1.85
N ASP A 125 20.63 8.88 -3.18
CA ASP A 125 21.79 8.71 -4.07
C ASP A 125 22.68 7.51 -3.71
N LYS A 126 22.04 6.37 -3.38
CA LYS A 126 22.70 5.11 -2.99
C LYS A 126 23.66 5.20 -1.80
N SER A 127 23.49 6.17 -0.89
CA SER A 127 24.30 6.25 0.32
C SER A 127 24.31 4.92 1.12
N ARG A 128 25.51 4.51 1.56
CA ARG A 128 25.74 3.21 2.20
C ARG A 128 24.97 3.06 3.51
N SER A 129 24.91 4.12 4.33
CA SER A 129 24.21 4.11 5.63
C SER A 129 22.71 3.86 5.48
N VAL A 130 22.05 4.57 4.55
CA VAL A 130 20.62 4.42 4.29
C VAL A 130 20.31 3.04 3.72
N THR A 131 21.16 2.54 2.82
CA THR A 131 21.00 1.20 2.23
C THR A 131 21.08 0.09 3.29
N VAL A 132 22.01 0.20 4.25
CA VAL A 132 22.13 -0.76 5.36
C VAL A 132 20.95 -0.67 6.31
N PHE A 133 20.54 0.54 6.71
CA PHE A 133 19.42 0.76 7.63
C PHE A 133 18.09 0.22 7.09
N PHE A 134 17.72 0.60 5.86
CA PHE A 134 16.48 0.12 5.26
C PHE A 134 16.58 -1.33 4.78
N GLY A 135 17.78 -1.80 4.43
CA GLY A 135 18.02 -3.22 4.14
C GLY A 135 17.77 -4.10 5.36
N PHE A 136 18.23 -3.68 6.54
CA PHE A 136 17.95 -4.37 7.80
C PHE A 136 16.45 -4.46 8.08
N TRP A 137 15.71 -3.35 7.95
CA TRP A 137 14.26 -3.35 8.13
C TRP A 137 13.54 -4.24 7.12
N TYR A 138 13.99 -4.24 5.86
CA TYR A 138 13.46 -5.15 4.84
C TYR A 138 13.62 -6.62 5.23
N PHE A 139 14.82 -7.03 5.66
CA PHE A 139 15.06 -8.41 6.11
C PHE A 139 14.29 -8.75 7.39
N ALA A 140 14.11 -7.79 8.31
CA ALA A 140 13.29 -7.98 9.50
C ALA A 140 11.81 -8.24 9.15
N VAL A 141 11.24 -7.48 8.21
CA VAL A 141 9.88 -7.70 7.72
C VAL A 141 9.77 -9.06 6.99
N LEU A 142 10.74 -9.38 6.14
CA LEU A 142 10.76 -10.68 5.44
C LEU A 142 10.83 -11.86 6.43
N GLY A 143 11.70 -11.77 7.44
CA GLY A 143 11.84 -12.81 8.46
C GLY A 143 10.55 -12.99 9.27
N THR A 144 9.98 -11.89 9.76
CA THR A 144 8.75 -11.94 10.57
C THR A 144 7.51 -12.39 9.78
N THR A 145 7.43 -12.07 8.49
CA THR A 145 6.33 -12.53 7.62
C THR A 145 6.51 -13.98 7.16
N SER A 146 7.75 -14.45 6.95
CA SER A 146 8.03 -15.83 6.56
C SER A 146 7.65 -16.87 7.61
N ALA A 147 7.62 -16.47 8.88
CA ALA A 147 7.18 -17.34 9.97
C ALA A 147 5.64 -17.52 10.00
N ALA A 148 4.87 -16.67 9.32
CA ALA A 148 3.40 -16.65 9.38
C ALA A 148 2.70 -18.02 9.15
N PRO A 149 3.19 -18.93 8.28
CA PRO A 149 2.60 -20.25 8.11
C PRO A 149 2.59 -21.13 9.37
N TRP A 150 3.52 -20.89 10.30
CA TRP A 150 3.64 -21.65 11.55
C TRP A 150 2.76 -21.07 12.66
N ALA A 151 2.24 -19.85 12.44
CA ALA A 151 1.44 -19.10 13.42
C ALA A 151 -0.04 -19.44 13.39
N MET A 152 -0.51 -20.07 12.30
CA MET A 152 -1.93 -20.18 11.98
C MET A 152 -2.33 -21.57 11.52
N GLU A 153 -3.50 -22.01 11.96
CA GLU A 153 -4.11 -23.30 11.58
C GLU A 153 -5.51 -23.04 11.03
N ALA A 154 -5.82 -23.65 9.88
CA ALA A 154 -7.12 -23.57 9.22
C ALA A 154 -7.81 -24.94 9.24
N VAL A 155 -9.09 -24.96 9.58
CA VAL A 155 -9.90 -26.18 9.65
C VAL A 155 -11.23 -25.98 8.94
N HIS A 156 -11.87 -27.10 8.59
CA HIS A 156 -13.21 -27.13 8.04
C HIS A 156 -14.27 -26.75 9.07
N LEU A 157 -15.33 -26.10 8.57
CA LEU A 157 -16.43 -25.59 9.36
C LEU A 157 -17.51 -26.67 9.51
N GLY A 158 -17.42 -27.46 10.58
CA GLY A 158 -18.35 -28.57 10.80
C GLY A 158 -18.33 -29.58 9.63
N PRO A 159 -19.47 -30.16 9.23
CA PRO A 159 -19.57 -31.04 8.05
C PRO A 159 -19.56 -30.28 6.71
N THR A 160 -19.36 -28.96 6.72
CA THR A 160 -19.35 -28.15 5.49
C THR A 160 -17.93 -27.99 4.94
N ASN A 161 -17.82 -27.83 3.62
CA ASN A 161 -16.53 -27.63 2.93
C ASN A 161 -15.99 -26.19 3.03
N LEU A 162 -16.47 -25.39 3.99
CA LEU A 162 -15.96 -24.03 4.21
C LEU A 162 -14.83 -24.03 5.23
N CYS A 163 -13.95 -23.04 5.15
CA CYS A 163 -12.73 -22.96 5.94
C CYS A 163 -12.76 -21.79 6.92
N ILE A 164 -12.25 -22.01 8.13
CA ILE A 164 -11.99 -20.95 9.10
C ILE A 164 -10.58 -21.05 9.68
N VAL A 165 -10.06 -19.92 10.13
CA VAL A 165 -8.83 -19.87 10.91
C VAL A 165 -9.19 -19.99 12.38
N ILE A 166 -8.72 -21.05 13.05
CA ILE A 166 -9.05 -21.33 14.47
C ILE A 166 -7.94 -20.88 15.43
N LYS A 167 -6.74 -20.68 14.91
CA LYS A 167 -5.57 -20.34 15.72
C LYS A 167 -4.81 -19.22 15.05
N VAL A 168 -4.61 -18.14 15.79
CA VAL A 168 -3.75 -17.02 15.40
C VAL A 168 -2.82 -16.73 16.57
N GLN A 169 -1.54 -17.01 16.42
CA GLN A 169 -0.57 -16.70 17.46
C GLN A 169 -0.35 -15.19 17.59
N THR A 170 -0.26 -14.69 18.82
CA THR A 170 -0.17 -13.26 19.14
C THR A 170 1.10 -12.60 18.58
N TRP A 171 2.17 -13.35 18.32
CA TRP A 171 3.39 -12.79 17.74
C TRP A 171 3.20 -12.34 16.28
N LEU A 172 2.15 -12.79 15.58
CA LEU A 172 1.82 -12.32 14.23
C LEU A 172 1.56 -10.80 14.19
N THR A 173 1.09 -10.25 15.31
CA THR A 173 0.94 -8.80 15.51
C THR A 173 2.27 -8.07 15.33
N SER A 174 3.39 -8.70 15.72
CA SER A 174 4.72 -8.12 15.56
C SER A 174 5.09 -7.95 14.09
N SER A 175 4.71 -8.88 13.22
CA SER A 175 4.97 -8.79 11.77
C SER A 175 4.24 -7.59 11.16
N THR A 176 2.98 -7.37 11.56
CA THR A 176 2.18 -6.20 11.13
C THR A 176 2.80 -4.89 11.60
N VAL A 177 3.25 -4.83 12.86
CA VAL A 177 3.91 -3.65 13.42
C VAL A 177 5.24 -3.39 12.71
N CYS A 178 6.05 -4.42 12.45
CA CYS A 178 7.30 -4.28 11.71
C CYS A 178 7.07 -3.73 10.29
N ASN A 179 6.06 -4.23 9.58
CA ASN A 179 5.71 -3.73 8.25
C ASN A 179 5.26 -2.26 8.30
N ALA A 180 4.41 -1.91 9.27
CA ALA A 180 3.94 -0.54 9.48
C ALA A 180 5.08 0.43 9.81
N VAL A 181 6.02 0.02 10.68
CA VAL A 181 7.19 0.81 11.04
C VAL A 181 8.10 1.00 9.84
N ASN A 182 8.38 -0.06 9.05
CA ASN A 182 9.18 0.06 7.84
C ASN A 182 8.55 1.04 6.84
N GLY A 183 7.24 0.89 6.57
CA GLY A 183 6.51 1.80 5.68
C GLY A 183 6.55 3.26 6.16
N THR A 184 6.42 3.48 7.48
CA THR A 184 6.47 4.82 8.08
C THR A 184 7.86 5.43 8.02
N LEU A 185 8.92 4.66 8.30
CA LEU A 185 10.30 5.12 8.21
C LEU A 185 10.68 5.49 6.77
N VAL A 186 10.28 4.66 5.81
CA VAL A 186 10.49 4.93 4.38
C VAL A 186 9.78 6.23 3.99
N PHE A 187 8.51 6.37 4.39
CA PHE A 187 7.74 7.57 4.12
C PHE A 187 8.39 8.81 4.75
N LEU A 188 8.80 8.75 6.01
CA LEU A 188 9.41 9.86 6.72
C LEU A 188 10.74 10.26 6.06
N ALA A 189 11.56 9.30 5.65
CA ALA A 189 12.82 9.55 4.97
C ALA A 189 12.62 10.21 3.60
N ILE A 190 11.71 9.68 2.77
CA ILE A 190 11.38 10.29 1.47
C ILE A 190 10.85 11.71 1.68
N SER A 191 9.95 11.89 2.65
CA SER A 191 9.33 13.18 2.92
C SER A 191 10.30 14.21 3.47
N TYR A 192 11.20 13.79 4.35
CA TYR A 192 12.26 14.63 4.87
C TYR A 192 13.18 15.10 3.74
N ARG A 193 13.57 14.21 2.83
CA ARG A 193 14.45 14.57 1.70
C ARG A 193 13.78 15.57 0.76
N ILE A 194 12.52 15.33 0.39
CA ILE A 194 11.73 16.23 -0.46
C ILE A 194 11.62 17.61 0.20
N SER A 195 11.17 17.66 1.45
CA SER A 195 11.05 18.91 2.21
C SER A 195 12.39 19.63 2.38
N SER A 196 13.49 18.89 2.58
CA SER A 196 14.81 19.51 2.72
C SER A 196 15.27 20.19 1.43
N ARG A 197 14.90 19.66 0.25
CA ARG A 197 15.22 20.27 -1.04
C ARG A 197 14.41 21.55 -1.26
N SER A 198 13.11 21.53 -1.02
CA SER A 198 12.25 22.73 -1.16
C SER A 198 12.61 23.83 -0.15
N ILE A 199 13.00 23.46 1.07
CA ILE A 199 13.48 24.40 2.09
C ILE A 199 14.83 25.01 1.70
N CYS A 200 15.69 24.28 1.00
CA CYS A 200 16.96 24.81 0.51
C CYS A 200 16.76 25.89 -0.55
N GLU A 201 15.77 25.74 -1.44
CA GLU A 201 15.37 26.78 -2.39
C GLU A 201 14.73 28.00 -1.71
N THR A 202 13.97 27.83 -0.62
CA THR A 202 13.17 28.91 -0.01
C THR A 202 13.80 29.55 1.25
N GLY A 203 14.94 29.02 1.74
CA GLY A 203 15.67 29.52 2.90
C GLY A 203 15.19 28.98 4.26
N ARG A 204 16.06 28.19 4.93
CA ARG A 204 15.81 27.40 6.15
C ARG A 204 15.16 28.14 7.33
N ARG A 205 15.46 29.43 7.50
CA ARG A 205 15.05 30.25 8.67
C ARG A 205 13.70 30.95 8.47
N SER A 206 13.28 31.15 7.22
CA SER A 206 12.02 31.83 6.88
C SER A 206 10.84 30.84 6.90
N THR A 207 11.05 29.62 6.40
CA THR A 207 10.04 28.56 6.31
C THR A 207 9.68 27.97 7.67
N ALA A 208 10.66 27.70 8.54
CA ALA A 208 10.41 27.21 9.89
C ALA A 208 9.60 28.21 10.74
N ARG A 209 9.87 29.52 10.54
CA ARG A 209 9.15 30.59 11.22
C ARG A 209 7.72 30.74 10.69
N ARG A 210 7.46 30.47 9.41
CA ARG A 210 6.10 30.46 8.82
C ARG A 210 5.30 29.20 9.20
N PHE A 211 5.96 28.06 9.37
CA PHE A 211 5.30 26.82 9.79
C PHE A 211 4.83 26.90 11.26
N PHE A 212 5.68 27.44 12.15
CA PHE A 212 5.33 27.67 13.55
C PHE A 212 4.27 28.76 13.77
N ARG A 213 4.11 29.68 12.80
CA ARG A 213 3.18 30.82 12.89
C ARG A 213 1.83 30.55 12.21
N GLY A 214 1.56 29.31 11.81
CA GLY A 214 0.27 28.88 11.24
C GLY A 214 0.04 29.23 9.76
N ASP A 215 0.75 30.23 9.21
CA ASP A 215 0.56 30.72 7.84
C ASP A 215 1.27 29.88 6.74
N GLY A 216 2.21 29.01 7.11
CA GLY A 216 3.07 28.28 6.17
C GLY A 216 2.72 26.81 5.93
N ALA A 217 1.96 26.18 6.85
CA ALA A 217 1.51 24.80 6.73
C ALA A 217 0.78 24.49 5.41
N PRO A 218 -0.10 25.36 4.87
CA PRO A 218 -0.81 25.05 3.63
C PRO A 218 0.10 25.00 2.41
N ARG A 219 1.24 25.71 2.37
CA ARG A 219 2.17 25.65 1.21
C ARG A 219 3.03 24.38 1.22
N VAL A 220 3.57 24.02 2.38
CA VAL A 220 4.30 22.75 2.53
C VAL A 220 3.36 21.57 2.27
N LEU A 221 2.13 21.63 2.78
CA LEU A 221 1.10 20.64 2.47
C LEU A 221 0.74 20.65 0.98
N LYS A 222 0.71 21.82 0.31
CA LYS A 222 0.43 21.95 -1.13
C LYS A 222 1.54 21.39 -2.01
N ASP A 223 2.80 21.52 -1.62
CA ASP A 223 3.94 20.86 -2.28
C ASP A 223 3.95 19.35 -2.04
N LEU A 224 3.69 18.91 -0.80
CA LEU A 224 3.51 17.48 -0.47
C LEU A 224 2.29 16.87 -1.22
N LEU A 225 1.21 17.65 -1.36
CA LEU A 225 0.01 17.34 -2.15
C LEU A 225 0.34 17.15 -3.63
N HIS A 226 1.20 18.01 -4.18
CA HIS A 226 1.59 17.97 -5.59
C HIS A 226 2.45 16.74 -5.93
N GLN A 227 3.16 16.17 -4.94
CA GLN A 227 4.17 15.13 -5.14
C GLN A 227 3.71 13.69 -4.82
N GLY A 228 2.41 13.48 -4.54
CA GLY A 228 1.85 12.15 -4.27
C GLY A 228 2.07 11.62 -2.85
N GLN A 229 2.56 12.45 -1.92
CA GLN A 229 2.79 12.05 -0.52
C GLN A 229 1.51 11.90 0.30
N LEU A 230 0.40 12.51 -0.13
CA LEU A 230 -0.88 12.36 0.56
C LEU A 230 -1.39 10.90 0.52
N CYS A 231 -1.06 10.16 -0.54
CA CYS A 231 -1.39 8.74 -0.63
C CYS A 231 -0.67 7.91 0.45
N TYR A 232 0.52 8.34 0.89
CA TYR A 232 1.26 7.73 1.99
C TYR A 232 0.70 8.06 3.37
N LEU A 233 0.29 9.31 3.60
CA LEU A 233 -0.40 9.67 4.83
C LEU A 233 -1.70 8.86 4.97
N ALA A 234 -2.45 8.69 3.88
CA ALA A 234 -3.65 7.85 3.87
C ALA A 234 -3.36 6.39 4.27
N THR A 235 -2.21 5.85 3.86
CA THR A 235 -1.81 4.48 4.22
C THR A 235 -1.49 4.36 5.72
N ILE A 236 -0.79 5.35 6.30
CA ILE A 236 -0.54 5.39 7.76
C ILE A 236 -1.86 5.44 8.54
N MET A 237 -2.84 6.22 8.06
CA MET A 237 -4.16 6.31 8.70
C MET A 237 -4.93 4.99 8.68
N VAL A 238 -4.63 4.08 7.75
CA VAL A 238 -5.26 2.76 7.67
C VAL A 238 -4.52 1.70 8.50
N TYR A 239 -3.20 1.87 8.68
CA TYR A 239 -2.40 1.03 9.58
C TYR A 239 -2.78 1.21 11.07
N ILE A 240 -3.13 2.43 11.49
CA ILE A 240 -3.47 2.73 12.90
C ILE A 240 -4.70 1.91 13.38
N PRO A 241 -5.86 1.92 12.69
CA PRO A 241 -6.99 1.05 13.04
C PRO A 241 -6.63 -0.43 13.05
N GLN A 242 -5.84 -0.91 12.08
CA GLN A 242 -5.45 -2.31 12.02
C GLN A 242 -4.59 -2.73 13.21
N ILE A 243 -3.63 -1.90 13.61
CA ILE A 243 -2.81 -2.16 14.80
C ILE A 243 -3.70 -2.17 16.04
N PHE A 244 -4.58 -1.18 16.18
CA PHE A 244 -5.52 -1.09 17.29
C PHE A 244 -6.40 -2.34 17.41
N LEU A 245 -7.02 -2.79 16.32
CA LEU A 245 -7.86 -3.99 16.28
C LEU A 245 -7.10 -5.28 16.64
N ASN A 246 -5.81 -5.37 16.32
CA ASN A 246 -5.00 -6.52 16.73
C ASN A 246 -4.66 -6.50 18.22
N PHE A 247 -4.43 -5.31 18.79
CA PHE A 247 -4.08 -5.15 20.20
C PHE A 247 -5.27 -5.29 21.15
N THR A 248 -6.48 -4.94 20.72
CA THR A 248 -7.69 -5.03 21.56
C THR A 248 -8.11 -6.48 21.87
N LYS A 249 -7.44 -7.50 21.29
CA LYS A 249 -7.67 -8.94 21.51
C LYS A 249 -9.16 -9.34 21.41
N VAL A 250 -9.97 -8.58 20.67
CA VAL A 250 -11.38 -8.93 20.46
C VAL A 250 -11.41 -10.11 19.48
N PRO A 251 -11.90 -11.29 19.91
CA PRO A 251 -11.87 -12.48 19.09
C PRO A 251 -12.69 -12.26 17.82
N GLY A 252 -12.06 -12.47 16.65
CA GLY A 252 -12.71 -12.33 15.34
C GLY A 252 -12.51 -10.98 14.62
N TYR A 253 -11.91 -9.95 15.25
CA TYR A 253 -11.64 -8.67 14.58
C TYR A 253 -10.20 -8.51 14.05
N GLN A 254 -9.29 -9.40 14.44
CA GLN A 254 -7.86 -9.32 14.11
C GLN A 254 -7.59 -9.42 12.59
N GLY A 255 -8.44 -10.16 11.87
CA GLY A 255 -8.35 -10.38 10.43
C GLY A 255 -8.91 -9.26 9.56
N LEU A 256 -9.82 -8.45 10.11
CA LEU A 256 -10.77 -7.64 9.35
C LEU A 256 -10.13 -6.69 8.33
N LEU A 257 -9.08 -5.96 8.70
CA LEU A 257 -8.44 -4.98 7.82
C LEU A 257 -7.13 -5.47 7.21
N ILE A 258 -6.71 -6.72 7.41
CA ILE A 258 -5.43 -7.22 6.87
C ILE A 258 -5.39 -7.08 5.34
N MET A 259 -6.44 -7.55 4.67
CA MET A 259 -6.53 -7.48 3.20
C MET A 259 -6.64 -6.03 2.72
N THR A 260 -7.45 -5.22 3.39
CA THR A 260 -7.66 -3.81 3.04
C THR A 260 -6.36 -3.00 3.11
N VAL A 261 -5.59 -3.18 4.20
CA VAL A 261 -4.29 -2.54 4.39
C VAL A 261 -3.33 -2.94 3.25
N GLN A 262 -3.25 -4.24 2.95
CA GLN A 262 -2.36 -4.74 1.88
C GLN A 262 -2.75 -4.21 0.50
N VAL A 263 -4.05 -4.14 0.19
CA VAL A 263 -4.57 -3.58 -1.07
C VAL A 263 -4.22 -2.10 -1.18
N ILE A 264 -4.47 -1.32 -0.14
CA ILE A 264 -4.19 0.12 -0.13
C ILE A 264 -2.69 0.39 -0.27
N GLU A 265 -1.84 -0.36 0.44
CA GLU A 265 -0.39 -0.23 0.33
C GLU A 265 0.09 -0.54 -1.10
N ASN A 266 -0.43 -1.60 -1.71
CA ASN A 266 -0.08 -1.95 -3.09
C ASN A 266 -0.55 -0.89 -4.09
N ILE A 267 -1.79 -0.39 -3.96
CA ILE A 267 -2.33 0.67 -4.82
C ILE A 267 -1.46 1.93 -4.71
N MET A 268 -1.19 2.37 -3.47
CA MET A 268 -0.37 3.56 -3.22
C MET A 268 1.03 3.40 -3.79
N THR A 269 1.72 2.32 -3.44
CA THR A 269 3.08 2.05 -3.90
C THR A 269 3.10 1.97 -5.42
N SER A 270 2.08 1.35 -6.03
CA SER A 270 1.96 1.26 -7.48
C SER A 270 1.75 2.62 -8.15
N ARG A 271 0.81 3.44 -7.67
CA ARG A 271 0.49 4.75 -8.23
C ARG A 271 1.69 5.68 -8.24
N VAL A 272 2.43 5.71 -7.13
CA VAL A 272 3.64 6.53 -7.02
C VAL A 272 4.76 5.98 -7.91
N HIS A 273 4.81 4.66 -8.13
CA HIS A 273 5.84 4.04 -9.00
C HIS A 273 5.61 4.45 -10.45
N ARG A 274 4.36 4.31 -10.87
CA ARG A 274 3.87 4.65 -12.19
C ARG A 274 4.09 6.13 -12.48
N ALA A 275 3.74 7.01 -11.55
CA ALA A 275 3.98 8.44 -11.70
C ALA A 275 5.46 8.78 -11.93
N VAL A 276 6.38 8.14 -11.18
CA VAL A 276 7.82 8.35 -11.35
C VAL A 276 8.30 7.83 -12.71
N ILE A 277 7.91 6.61 -13.11
CA ILE A 277 8.35 6.04 -14.39
C ILE A 277 7.81 6.86 -15.57
N LEU A 278 6.53 7.25 -15.54
CA LEU A 278 5.93 8.05 -16.61
C LEU A 278 6.54 9.44 -16.71
N GLY A 279 6.91 10.03 -15.57
CA GLY A 279 7.67 11.29 -15.54
C GLY A 279 9.00 11.15 -16.27
N LEU A 280 9.76 10.08 -15.98
CA LEU A 280 11.04 9.80 -16.65
C LEU A 280 10.87 9.54 -18.16
N ILE A 281 9.81 8.84 -18.58
CA ILE A 281 9.54 8.60 -20.00
C ILE A 281 9.23 9.91 -20.73
N THR A 282 8.39 10.76 -20.13
CA THR A 282 8.00 12.05 -20.72
C THR A 282 9.20 12.98 -20.87
N ASP A 283 10.09 13.01 -19.87
CA ASP A 283 11.34 13.77 -19.89
C ASP A 283 12.30 13.25 -20.99
N SER A 284 12.43 11.92 -21.12
CA SER A 284 13.27 11.32 -22.17
C SER A 284 12.77 11.58 -23.60
N GLY A 285 11.48 11.88 -23.78
CA GLY A 285 10.91 12.30 -25.06
C GLY A 285 11.12 13.79 -25.36
N CYS A 286 11.45 14.60 -24.35
CA CYS A 286 11.67 16.04 -24.46
C CYS A 286 13.19 16.34 -24.40
N ASN A 287 13.91 15.94 -25.45
CA ASN A 287 15.27 16.33 -25.84
C ASN A 287 16.49 15.83 -25.03
N ALA A 288 17.54 15.53 -25.81
CA ALA A 288 18.92 15.49 -25.37
C ALA A 288 19.34 16.82 -24.70
N ALA A 289 19.22 16.88 -23.37
CA ALA A 289 20.01 17.73 -22.49
C ALA A 289 20.07 17.06 -21.10
N PRO A 290 21.24 17.01 -20.44
CA PRO A 290 21.37 16.33 -19.16
C PRO A 290 20.77 17.22 -18.06
N CYS A 291 19.54 16.91 -17.63
CA CYS A 291 18.99 17.47 -16.41
C CYS A 291 19.16 16.47 -15.26
N GLU A 292 19.98 16.89 -14.29
CA GLU A 292 19.97 16.37 -12.93
C GLU A 292 18.54 16.27 -12.40
N PHE A 293 18.33 15.25 -11.56
CA PHE A 293 17.11 14.89 -10.84
C PHE A 293 16.40 16.09 -10.18
N THR A 294 15.67 16.86 -10.98
CA THR A 294 14.95 18.06 -10.55
C THR A 294 13.46 17.76 -10.56
N THR A 295 12.99 17.16 -9.46
CA THR A 295 11.59 17.28 -9.04
C THR A 295 11.35 18.72 -8.59
N VAL A 296 11.20 19.64 -9.54
CA VAL A 296 10.66 20.99 -9.33
C VAL A 296 9.81 21.32 -10.56
N ILE A 297 8.50 21.10 -10.46
CA ILE A 297 7.56 21.82 -11.32
C ILE A 297 7.41 23.18 -10.66
N SER A 298 8.25 24.14 -11.06
CA SER A 298 8.04 25.56 -10.76
C SER A 298 6.96 26.07 -11.71
N THR A 299 5.69 26.03 -11.29
CA THR A 299 4.69 26.94 -11.85
C THR A 299 4.90 28.32 -11.26
N THR A 300 5.70 29.15 -11.95
CA THR A 300 5.67 30.62 -12.03
C THR A 300 6.90 30.99 -12.86
N THR A 301 6.80 31.41 -14.12
CA THR A 301 6.47 32.78 -14.51
C THR A 301 5.86 32.84 -15.92
N ALA A 302 4.53 32.94 -16.02
CA ALA A 302 3.87 33.40 -17.25
C ALA A 302 3.14 34.74 -17.04
N SER A 303 3.30 35.37 -15.87
CA SER A 303 2.56 36.59 -15.50
C SER A 303 3.42 37.86 -15.51
N SER A 304 4.76 37.76 -15.44
CA SER A 304 5.65 38.93 -15.51
C SER A 304 5.96 39.36 -16.94
N ASP A 305 6.06 38.43 -17.89
CA ASP A 305 6.45 38.75 -19.27
C ASP A 305 5.31 39.38 -20.08
N ILE A 306 4.05 39.04 -19.76
CA ILE A 306 2.89 39.68 -20.39
C ILE A 306 2.76 41.14 -19.93
N LYS A 307 3.11 41.47 -18.68
CA LYS A 307 3.03 42.84 -18.19
C LYS A 307 4.14 43.73 -18.79
N ALA A 308 5.34 43.18 -18.97
CA ALA A 308 6.44 43.86 -19.66
C ALA A 308 6.18 44.04 -21.17
N LEU A 309 5.54 43.06 -21.83
CA LEU A 309 5.14 43.17 -23.25
C LEU A 309 4.00 44.17 -23.47
N VAL A 310 3.05 44.27 -22.54
CA VAL A 310 1.97 45.29 -22.62
C VAL A 310 2.50 46.71 -22.35
N GLU A 311 3.51 46.86 -21.48
CA GLU A 311 4.13 48.16 -21.19
C GLU A 311 5.09 48.63 -22.29
N LEU A 312 5.66 47.71 -23.08
CA LEU A 312 6.43 48.03 -24.29
C LEU A 312 5.56 48.36 -25.50
N ALA A 313 4.35 47.77 -25.61
CA ALA A 313 3.40 48.09 -26.67
C ALA A 313 2.76 49.48 -26.49
N THR A 314 2.44 49.89 -25.26
CA THR A 314 1.84 51.22 -25.00
C THR A 314 2.82 52.38 -25.14
N LYS A 315 4.14 52.12 -25.16
CA LYS A 315 5.16 53.14 -25.38
C LYS A 315 5.45 53.44 -26.85
N HIS A 316 4.95 52.62 -27.77
CA HIS A 316 5.21 52.74 -29.21
C HIS A 316 4.08 53.42 -30.00
N ASP A 317 2.95 53.74 -29.36
CA ASP A 317 1.77 54.43 -29.94
C ASP A 317 1.69 55.93 -29.58
N LEU A 318 2.79 56.55 -29.13
CA LEU A 318 2.81 57.97 -28.71
C LEU A 318 3.99 58.78 -29.27
N VAL A 319 4.36 58.53 -30.53
CA VAL A 319 5.14 59.45 -31.38
C VAL A 319 4.55 59.49 -32.78
#